data_AF-G9QKH9-F1
#
_entry.id   AF-G9QKH9-F1
#
_cell.length_a   1.000
_cell.length_b   1.000
_cell.length_c   1.000
_cell.angle_alpha   90.00
_cell.angle_beta   90.00
_cell.angle_gamma   90.00
#
_symmetry.space_group_name_H-M   'P 1'
#
loop_
_entity.id
_entity.type
_entity.pdbx_description
1 polymer ?
#
loop_
_entity_poly.entity_id
_entity_poly.type
_entity_poly.pdbx_seq_one_letter_code
_entity_poly.pdbx_strand_id
1 'polypeptide(L)'
;MTIPTHPFSLMGQAYRKVFPTVHKELNKWKKKANSIPDQELKKQALASIEHKTFHCEGGSILALLSGEHIGEAVKFIVAYQTISDYLDNLCDRSTSLDPKDFAALHESMIDALTVGAPFRPYYRFRNEQEDGGYLRELVGTCQSVLQKINHYPAISSYLLELCRYYCDLQIHKHVCVEEREERLKKWFSRYKDQLPKMEWFEFSACSGSTLGIFCLVSYAFRDDFKPEYASMIREAYFPYIQGLHILLDYFIDQEEDRKGGDLNFCFYYDSQEELLSRFQYFIQKADSSTKHLPHAKFHQLINRGLLGIYLSEDKVNQQKDVQSLAKKIIRFGGSTSYFFYYNGRMYRKFRQHVSK
;
A
#
# COMPACT_ATOMS: atom_id res chain seq x y z
N MET A 1 11.25 -22.40 -5.85
CA MET A 1 11.08 -21.45 -6.99
C MET A 1 12.15 -20.35 -6.92
N THR A 2 12.78 -19.96 -8.04
CA THR A 2 13.86 -18.93 -8.04
C THR A 2 13.29 -17.51 -8.03
N ILE A 3 13.73 -16.70 -7.05
CA ILE A 3 13.35 -15.29 -6.93
C ILE A 3 14.01 -14.47 -8.05
N PRO A 4 13.25 -13.66 -8.80
CA PRO A 4 13.79 -12.92 -9.94
C PRO A 4 14.75 -11.81 -9.49
N THR A 5 15.88 -11.69 -10.19
CA THR A 5 16.91 -10.69 -9.93
C THR A 5 17.10 -9.71 -11.10
N HIS A 6 16.30 -9.86 -12.16
CA HIS A 6 16.34 -9.00 -13.35
C HIS A 6 14.93 -8.52 -13.75
N PRO A 7 14.74 -7.27 -14.22
CA PRO A 7 13.43 -6.69 -14.55
C PRO A 7 12.57 -7.55 -15.49
N PHE A 8 13.15 -8.07 -16.59
CA PHE A 8 12.43 -8.96 -17.51
C PHE A 8 11.89 -10.22 -16.83
N SER A 9 12.71 -10.85 -15.98
CA SER A 9 12.30 -12.05 -15.24
C SER A 9 11.22 -11.74 -14.19
N LEU A 10 11.32 -10.58 -13.53
CA LEU A 10 10.31 -10.13 -12.56
C LEU A 10 8.96 -9.96 -13.23
N MET A 11 8.90 -9.17 -14.31
CA MET A 11 7.65 -8.92 -15.03
C MET A 11 7.12 -10.19 -15.71
N GLY A 12 8.00 -11.04 -16.25
CA GLY A 12 7.59 -12.33 -16.81
C GLY A 12 6.91 -13.23 -15.77
N GLN A 13 7.39 -13.25 -14.53
CA GLN A 13 6.74 -13.97 -13.44
C GLN A 13 5.47 -13.28 -12.95
N ALA A 14 5.46 -11.94 -12.84
CA ALA A 14 4.29 -11.18 -12.45
C ALA A 14 3.12 -11.43 -13.41
N TYR A 15 3.33 -11.31 -14.72
CA TYR A 15 2.31 -11.52 -15.73
C TYR A 15 1.80 -12.96 -15.81
N ARG A 16 2.66 -13.96 -15.59
CA ARG A 16 2.28 -15.38 -15.73
C ARG A 16 1.69 -15.99 -14.47
N LYS A 17 2.12 -15.53 -13.28
CA LYS A 17 1.80 -16.19 -12.00
C LYS A 17 1.04 -15.29 -11.03
N VAL A 18 1.40 -14.01 -10.96
CA VAL A 18 0.84 -13.09 -9.95
C VAL A 18 -0.48 -12.51 -10.45
N PHE A 19 -0.46 -11.75 -11.56
CA PHE A 19 -1.62 -10.97 -12.00
C PHE A 19 -2.86 -11.83 -12.32
N PRO A 20 -2.75 -13.01 -12.97
CA PRO A 20 -3.91 -13.88 -13.17
C PRO A 20 -4.53 -14.33 -11.84
N THR A 21 -3.70 -14.62 -10.84
CA THR A 21 -4.16 -15.01 -9.50
C THR A 21 -4.82 -13.84 -8.77
N VAL A 22 -4.23 -12.64 -8.87
CA VAL A 22 -4.80 -11.40 -8.33
C VAL A 22 -6.19 -11.15 -8.90
N HIS A 23 -6.35 -11.19 -10.22
CA HIS A 23 -7.65 -10.98 -10.85
C HIS A 23 -8.66 -12.07 -10.49
N LYS A 24 -8.22 -13.32 -10.32
CA LYS A 24 -9.10 -14.39 -9.84
C LYS A 24 -9.64 -14.08 -8.45
N GLU A 25 -8.81 -13.61 -7.52
CA GLU A 25 -9.26 -13.24 -6.17
C GLU A 25 -10.12 -11.96 -6.18
N LEU A 26 -9.70 -10.91 -6.91
CA LEU A 26 -10.49 -9.68 -7.06
C LEU A 26 -11.88 -9.93 -7.67
N ASN A 27 -12.00 -10.84 -8.64
CA ASN A 27 -13.29 -11.21 -9.21
C ASN A 27 -14.22 -11.89 -8.19
N LYS A 28 -13.68 -12.63 -7.21
CA LYS A 28 -14.49 -13.17 -6.11
C LYS A 28 -14.98 -12.05 -5.21
N TRP A 29 -14.09 -11.13 -4.83
CA TRP A 29 -14.45 -9.97 -4.01
C TRP A 29 -15.45 -9.05 -4.71
N LYS A 30 -15.32 -8.84 -6.03
CA LYS A 30 -16.30 -8.08 -6.82
C LYS A 30 -17.69 -8.74 -6.81
N LYS A 31 -17.77 -10.06 -6.89
CA LYS A 31 -19.06 -10.79 -6.78
C LYS A 31 -19.67 -10.63 -5.39
N LYS A 32 -18.85 -10.73 -4.34
CA LYS A 32 -19.28 -10.51 -2.95
C LYS A 32 -19.75 -9.07 -2.72
N ALA A 33 -18.98 -8.08 -3.17
CA ALA A 33 -19.34 -6.66 -3.11
C ALA A 33 -20.67 -6.36 -3.82
N ASN A 34 -20.96 -7.02 -4.95
CA ASN A 34 -22.26 -6.88 -5.63
C ASN A 34 -23.47 -7.35 -4.82
N SER A 35 -23.24 -8.21 -3.82
CA SER A 35 -24.26 -8.77 -2.94
C SER A 35 -24.46 -7.98 -1.65
N ILE A 36 -23.70 -6.88 -1.46
CA ILE A 36 -23.86 -5.98 -0.32
C ILE A 36 -25.27 -5.35 -0.35
N PRO A 37 -26.07 -5.46 0.73
CA PRO A 37 -27.42 -4.88 0.80
C PRO A 37 -27.43 -3.34 0.79
N ASP A 38 -26.60 -2.73 1.63
CA ASP A 38 -26.50 -1.27 1.72
C ASP A 38 -25.91 -0.67 0.44
N GLN A 39 -26.61 0.28 -0.18
CA GLN A 39 -26.22 0.79 -1.49
C GLN A 39 -24.94 1.63 -1.45
N GLU A 40 -24.68 2.34 -0.36
CA GLU A 40 -23.48 3.17 -0.23
C GLU A 40 -22.27 2.27 0.04
N LEU A 41 -22.37 1.31 0.98
CA LEU A 41 -21.29 0.33 1.20
C LEU A 41 -20.98 -0.46 -0.06
N LYS A 42 -22.01 -0.91 -0.80
CA LYS A 42 -21.86 -1.59 -2.09
C LYS A 42 -21.11 -0.74 -3.09
N LYS A 43 -21.54 0.51 -3.27
CA LYS A 43 -20.92 1.46 -4.20
C LYS A 43 -19.44 1.66 -3.86
N GLN A 44 -19.11 1.89 -2.59
CA GLN A 44 -17.73 2.13 -2.17
C GLN A 44 -16.84 0.90 -2.31
N ALA A 45 -17.36 -0.30 -2.02
CA ALA A 45 -16.64 -1.56 -2.21
C ALA A 45 -16.38 -1.88 -3.69
N LEU A 46 -17.35 -1.59 -4.57
CA LEU A 46 -17.16 -1.79 -6.01
C LEU A 46 -16.19 -0.76 -6.60
N ALA A 47 -16.31 0.50 -6.18
CA ALA A 47 -15.42 1.58 -6.61
C ALA A 47 -13.96 1.32 -6.19
N SER A 48 -13.72 0.81 -4.97
CA SER A 48 -12.37 0.48 -4.52
C SER A 48 -11.74 -0.60 -5.40
N ILE A 49 -12.48 -1.66 -5.75
CA ILE A 49 -11.97 -2.71 -6.66
C ILE A 49 -11.72 -2.15 -8.07
N GLU A 50 -12.66 -1.38 -8.62
CA GLU A 50 -12.59 -0.88 -9.99
C GLU A 50 -11.41 0.07 -10.20
N HIS A 51 -11.23 1.03 -9.30
CA HIS A 51 -10.25 2.10 -9.45
C HIS A 51 -8.90 1.78 -8.80
N LYS A 52 -8.84 0.89 -7.81
CA LYS A 52 -7.61 0.60 -7.03
C LYS A 52 -7.05 -0.82 -7.26
N THR A 53 -7.47 -1.52 -8.33
CA THR A 53 -6.91 -2.83 -8.73
C THR A 53 -5.37 -2.82 -8.81
N PHE A 54 -4.76 -1.70 -9.21
CA PHE A 54 -3.30 -1.61 -9.36
C PHE A 54 -2.55 -1.77 -8.04
N HIS A 55 -3.14 -1.41 -6.89
CA HIS A 55 -2.57 -1.66 -5.56
C HIS A 55 -2.42 -3.17 -5.31
N CYS A 56 -3.45 -3.95 -5.63
CA CYS A 56 -3.42 -5.39 -5.52
C CYS A 56 -2.43 -6.03 -6.49
N GLU A 57 -2.37 -5.58 -7.76
CA GLU A 57 -1.40 -6.07 -8.74
C GLU A 57 0.05 -5.80 -8.28
N GLY A 58 0.36 -4.55 -7.93
CA GLY A 58 1.69 -4.11 -7.51
C GLY A 58 2.14 -4.75 -6.19
N GLY A 59 1.29 -4.71 -5.17
CA GLY A 59 1.60 -5.31 -3.86
C GLY A 59 1.83 -6.81 -3.96
N SER A 60 1.06 -7.50 -4.80
CA SER A 60 1.17 -8.96 -4.97
C SER A 60 2.43 -9.42 -5.69
N ILE A 61 3.23 -8.52 -6.27
CA ILE A 61 4.56 -8.88 -6.78
C ILE A 61 5.43 -9.43 -5.63
N LEU A 62 5.26 -8.92 -4.40
CA LEU A 62 5.97 -9.42 -3.21
C LEU A 62 5.64 -10.88 -2.90
N ALA A 63 4.49 -11.41 -3.34
CA ALA A 63 4.14 -12.81 -3.18
C ALA A 63 5.13 -13.76 -3.84
N LEU A 64 5.93 -13.31 -4.82
CA LEU A 64 7.00 -14.11 -5.41
C LEU A 64 8.03 -14.59 -4.37
N LEU A 65 8.17 -13.88 -3.25
CA LEU A 65 9.06 -14.24 -2.13
C LEU A 65 8.60 -15.50 -1.38
N SER A 66 7.29 -15.81 -1.42
CA SER A 66 6.69 -16.97 -0.72
C SER A 66 6.95 -18.32 -1.40
N GLY A 67 7.68 -18.34 -2.51
CA GLY A 67 8.07 -19.58 -3.19
C GLY A 67 6.87 -20.35 -3.73
N GLU A 68 6.63 -21.54 -3.19
CA GLU A 68 5.52 -22.41 -3.63
C GLU A 68 4.16 -21.95 -3.10
N HIS A 69 4.15 -21.10 -2.06
CA HIS A 69 2.94 -20.56 -1.43
C HIS A 69 2.41 -19.28 -2.09
N ILE A 70 2.82 -18.98 -3.32
CA ILE A 70 2.44 -17.75 -4.05
C ILE A 70 0.91 -17.53 -4.07
N GLY A 71 0.13 -18.59 -4.21
CA GLY A 71 -1.34 -18.49 -4.21
C GLY A 71 -1.90 -18.02 -2.88
N GLU A 72 -1.37 -18.50 -1.75
CA GLU A 72 -1.79 -18.09 -0.41
C GLU A 72 -1.34 -16.66 -0.11
N ALA A 73 -0.10 -16.30 -0.46
CA ALA A 73 0.39 -14.94 -0.30
C ALA A 73 -0.42 -13.93 -1.13
N VAL A 74 -0.73 -14.22 -2.40
CA VAL A 74 -1.61 -13.38 -3.23
C VAL A 74 -3.00 -13.27 -2.60
N LYS A 75 -3.58 -14.37 -2.10
CA LYS A 75 -4.89 -14.36 -1.44
C LYS A 75 -4.91 -13.42 -0.23
N PHE A 76 -3.88 -13.47 0.62
CA PHE A 76 -3.76 -12.55 1.74
C PHE A 76 -3.61 -11.09 1.28
N ILE A 77 -2.68 -10.82 0.36
CA ILE A 77 -2.38 -9.46 -0.11
C ILE A 77 -3.62 -8.83 -0.74
N VAL A 78 -4.34 -9.55 -1.61
CA VAL A 78 -5.56 -9.05 -2.23
C VAL A 78 -6.64 -8.78 -1.20
N ALA A 79 -6.87 -9.68 -0.24
CA ALA A 79 -7.88 -9.45 0.80
C ALA A 79 -7.52 -8.23 1.67
N TYR A 80 -6.30 -8.16 2.17
CA TYR A 80 -5.86 -7.07 3.05
C TYR A 80 -5.84 -5.71 2.33
N GLN A 81 -5.37 -5.67 1.09
CA GLN A 81 -5.39 -4.45 0.29
C GLN A 81 -6.82 -4.05 -0.08
N THR A 82 -7.71 -5.00 -0.33
CA THR A 82 -9.15 -4.71 -0.57
C THR A 82 -9.80 -4.10 0.68
N ILE A 83 -9.44 -4.54 1.89
CA ILE A 83 -9.87 -3.86 3.14
C ILE A 83 -9.35 -2.42 3.12
N SER A 84 -8.04 -2.23 2.96
CA SER A 84 -7.39 -0.92 2.96
C SER A 84 -8.05 0.06 1.98
N ASP A 85 -8.22 -0.32 0.71
CA ASP A 85 -8.81 0.51 -0.33
C ASP A 85 -10.30 0.81 -0.10
N TYR A 86 -11.05 -0.16 0.45
CA TYR A 86 -12.45 0.00 0.79
C TYR A 86 -12.65 0.94 1.98
N LEU A 87 -11.86 0.79 3.04
CA LEU A 87 -11.94 1.66 4.21
C LEU A 87 -11.52 3.09 3.88
N ASP A 88 -10.49 3.29 3.05
CA ASP A 88 -10.09 4.60 2.55
C ASP A 88 -11.26 5.30 1.83
N ASN A 89 -11.95 4.60 0.91
CA ASN A 89 -13.17 5.13 0.27
C ASN A 89 -14.28 5.48 1.29
N LEU A 90 -14.50 4.61 2.29
CA LEU A 90 -15.50 4.83 3.32
C LEU A 90 -15.16 6.01 4.25
N CYS A 91 -13.89 6.34 4.41
CA CYS A 91 -13.45 7.50 5.18
C CYS A 91 -13.50 8.79 4.35
N ASP A 92 -12.98 8.77 3.12
CA ASP A 92 -12.97 9.90 2.19
C ASP A 92 -14.37 10.39 1.82
N ARG A 93 -15.31 9.46 1.67
CA ARG A 93 -16.70 9.76 1.29
C ARG A 93 -17.65 9.80 2.49
N SER A 94 -17.12 9.75 3.71
CA SER A 94 -17.94 9.81 4.92
C SER A 94 -18.56 11.19 5.10
N THR A 95 -19.85 11.22 5.44
CA THR A 95 -20.53 12.43 5.89
C THR A 95 -20.34 12.69 7.39
N SER A 96 -19.90 11.69 8.16
CA SER A 96 -19.76 11.80 9.62
C SER A 96 -18.52 12.58 10.04
N LEU A 97 -17.42 12.47 9.27
CA LEU A 97 -16.08 12.97 9.61
C LEU A 97 -15.64 12.57 11.05
N ASP A 98 -16.23 11.51 11.61
CA ASP A 98 -16.06 11.12 13.02
C ASP A 98 -14.83 10.22 13.18
N PRO A 99 -13.79 10.65 13.91
CA PRO A 99 -12.62 9.81 14.16
C PRO A 99 -12.95 8.50 14.91
N LYS A 100 -14.06 8.41 15.65
CA LYS A 100 -14.48 7.16 16.28
C LYS A 100 -14.95 6.12 15.27
N ASP A 101 -15.67 6.56 14.24
CA ASP A 101 -16.09 5.72 13.12
C ASP A 101 -14.88 5.23 12.34
N PHE A 102 -13.96 6.13 11.99
CA PHE A 102 -12.72 5.73 11.31
C PHE A 102 -11.89 4.74 12.14
N ALA A 103 -11.78 4.95 13.45
CA ALA A 103 -11.10 4.02 14.34
C ALA A 103 -11.82 2.65 14.38
N ALA A 104 -13.15 2.63 14.47
CA ALA A 104 -13.94 1.40 14.48
C ALA A 104 -13.80 0.59 13.19
N LEU A 105 -13.77 1.25 12.03
CA LEU A 105 -13.49 0.59 10.76
C LEU A 105 -12.10 -0.04 10.74
N HIS A 106 -11.07 0.70 11.16
CA HIS A 106 -9.68 0.28 11.07
C HIS A 106 -9.30 -0.81 12.09
N GLU A 107 -10.13 -1.07 13.11
CA GLU A 107 -10.01 -2.29 13.91
C GLU A 107 -10.07 -3.56 13.05
N SER A 108 -10.79 -3.54 11.92
CA SER A 108 -10.83 -4.69 11.00
C SER A 108 -9.46 -5.00 10.40
N MET A 109 -8.60 -3.99 10.14
CA MET A 109 -7.24 -4.22 9.65
C MET A 109 -6.35 -4.86 10.72
N ILE A 110 -6.51 -4.44 11.98
CA ILE A 110 -5.81 -5.05 13.12
C ILE A 110 -6.26 -6.49 13.33
N ASP A 111 -7.57 -6.74 13.31
CA ASP A 111 -8.15 -8.07 13.46
C ASP A 111 -7.74 -8.99 12.28
N ALA A 112 -7.61 -8.45 11.06
CA ALA A 112 -7.15 -9.19 9.88
C ALA A 112 -5.70 -9.71 10.02
N LEU A 113 -4.89 -9.04 10.83
CA LEU A 113 -3.51 -9.43 11.14
C LEU A 113 -3.37 -10.23 12.43
N THR A 114 -4.46 -10.46 13.15
CA THR A 114 -4.49 -11.14 14.46
C THR A 114 -5.19 -12.49 14.34
N VAL A 115 -4.43 -13.58 14.29
CA VAL A 115 -5.00 -14.93 14.16
C VAL A 115 -5.90 -15.23 15.36
N GLY A 116 -7.17 -15.55 15.07
CA GLY A 116 -8.18 -15.87 16.08
C GLY A 116 -8.85 -14.65 16.75
N ALA A 117 -8.57 -13.42 16.31
CA ALA A 117 -9.28 -12.25 16.83
C ALA A 117 -10.78 -12.33 16.51
N PRO A 118 -11.67 -12.00 17.47
CA PRO A 118 -13.10 -12.02 17.25
C PRO A 118 -13.51 -10.91 16.28
N PHE A 119 -14.52 -11.18 15.47
CA PHE A 119 -15.12 -10.15 14.62
C PHE A 119 -15.89 -9.14 15.47
N ARG A 120 -15.69 -7.85 15.18
CA ARG A 120 -16.37 -6.74 15.85
C ARG A 120 -17.43 -6.11 14.96
N PRO A 121 -18.39 -5.36 15.51
CA PRO A 121 -19.24 -4.49 14.72
C PRO A 121 -18.41 -3.28 14.24
N TYR A 122 -17.70 -3.43 13.11
CA TYR A 122 -16.80 -2.41 12.57
C TYR A 122 -17.53 -1.13 12.15
N TYR A 123 -18.82 -1.22 11.81
CA TYR A 123 -19.67 -0.09 11.38
C TYR A 123 -20.45 0.59 12.52
N ARG A 124 -20.15 0.29 13.79
CA ARG A 124 -20.97 0.69 14.96
C ARG A 124 -21.18 2.19 15.19
N PHE A 125 -20.42 3.06 14.52
CA PHE A 125 -20.53 4.52 14.65
C PHE A 125 -20.99 5.21 13.35
N ARG A 126 -21.58 4.46 12.42
CA ARG A 126 -22.21 4.98 11.21
C ARG A 126 -23.60 4.40 10.98
N ASN A 127 -24.35 5.00 10.07
CA ASN A 127 -25.70 4.55 9.73
C ASN A 127 -25.67 3.30 8.85
N GLU A 128 -24.73 3.27 7.90
CA GLU A 128 -24.57 2.19 6.93
C GLU A 128 -23.79 1.01 7.56
N GLN A 129 -24.51 -0.03 8.00
CA GLN A 129 -23.90 -1.18 8.71
C GLN A 129 -24.09 -2.52 8.00
N GLU A 130 -25.08 -2.63 7.11
CA GLU A 130 -25.47 -3.89 6.47
C GLU A 130 -24.62 -4.18 5.23
N ASP A 131 -23.40 -4.66 5.44
CA ASP A 131 -22.46 -5.03 4.37
C ASP A 131 -22.62 -6.49 3.88
N GLY A 132 -23.59 -7.24 4.41
CA GLY A 132 -23.79 -8.66 4.08
C GLY A 132 -22.64 -9.58 4.50
N GLY A 133 -21.79 -9.15 5.44
CA GLY A 133 -20.61 -9.88 5.90
C GLY A 133 -19.36 -9.66 5.07
N TYR A 134 -19.36 -8.72 4.12
CA TYR A 134 -18.24 -8.48 3.20
C TYR A 134 -16.90 -8.23 3.90
N LEU A 135 -16.84 -7.25 4.80
CA LEU A 135 -15.64 -6.90 5.55
C LEU A 135 -15.23 -8.04 6.49
N ARG A 136 -16.20 -8.71 7.11
CA ARG A 136 -15.94 -9.90 7.95
C ARG A 136 -15.28 -11.02 7.16
N GLU A 137 -15.75 -11.31 5.95
CA GLU A 137 -15.17 -12.34 5.09
C GLU A 137 -13.74 -11.99 4.62
N LEU A 138 -13.47 -10.71 4.35
CA LEU A 138 -12.12 -10.22 4.05
C LEU A 138 -11.17 -10.43 5.25
N VAL A 139 -11.58 -10.00 6.45
CA VAL A 139 -10.82 -10.18 7.71
C VAL A 139 -10.56 -11.67 7.96
N GLY A 140 -11.60 -12.50 7.87
CA GLY A 140 -11.49 -13.94 8.06
C GLY A 140 -10.60 -14.60 7.02
N THR A 141 -10.56 -14.08 5.79
CA THR A 141 -9.63 -14.55 4.76
C THR A 141 -8.18 -14.29 5.18
N CYS A 142 -7.85 -13.08 5.62
CA CYS A 142 -6.52 -12.75 6.11
C CYS A 142 -6.11 -13.64 7.28
N GLN A 143 -6.96 -13.77 8.30
CA GLN A 143 -6.73 -14.64 9.46
C GLN A 143 -6.50 -16.09 9.04
N SER A 144 -7.32 -16.63 8.11
CA SER A 144 -7.20 -18.01 7.64
C SER A 144 -5.89 -18.30 6.91
N VAL A 145 -5.33 -17.29 6.21
CA VAL A 145 -4.06 -17.43 5.52
C VAL A 145 -2.91 -17.34 6.54
N LEU A 146 -2.96 -16.36 7.44
CA LEU A 146 -1.95 -16.20 8.49
C LEU A 146 -1.86 -17.41 9.42
N GLN A 147 -2.99 -18.08 9.70
CA GLN A 147 -3.02 -19.30 10.51
C GLN A 147 -2.21 -20.45 9.90
N LYS A 148 -1.98 -20.46 8.58
CA LYS A 148 -1.17 -21.48 7.88
C LYS A 148 0.34 -21.20 7.96
N ILE A 149 0.74 -20.05 8.47
CA ILE A 149 2.14 -19.61 8.49
C ILE A 149 2.78 -20.08 9.81
N ASN A 150 3.66 -21.09 9.72
CA ASN A 150 4.39 -21.60 10.89
C ASN A 150 5.18 -20.50 11.61
N HIS A 151 5.69 -19.51 10.86
CA HIS A 151 6.48 -18.40 11.37
C HIS A 151 5.67 -17.16 11.76
N TYR A 152 4.33 -17.23 11.80
CA TYR A 152 3.48 -16.09 12.17
C TYR A 152 3.87 -15.42 13.51
N PRO A 153 4.19 -16.17 14.59
CA PRO A 153 4.60 -15.56 15.86
C PRO A 153 5.79 -14.60 15.71
N ALA A 154 6.74 -14.91 14.82
CA ALA A 154 7.94 -14.10 14.59
C ALA A 154 7.69 -12.78 13.85
N ILE A 155 6.57 -12.67 13.13
CA ILE A 155 6.23 -11.45 12.36
C ILE A 155 5.07 -10.66 12.95
N SER A 156 4.25 -11.27 13.81
CA SER A 156 2.98 -10.71 14.31
C SER A 156 3.11 -9.30 14.93
N SER A 157 4.13 -9.06 15.76
CA SER A 157 4.37 -7.76 16.39
C SER A 157 4.68 -6.67 15.36
N TYR A 158 5.50 -6.98 14.36
CA TYR A 158 5.86 -6.05 13.28
C TYR A 158 4.69 -5.77 12.34
N LEU A 159 3.86 -6.78 12.05
CA LEU A 159 2.62 -6.59 11.30
C LEU A 159 1.70 -5.59 12.00
N LEU A 160 1.49 -5.77 13.30
CA LEU A 160 0.63 -4.91 14.10
C LEU A 160 1.23 -3.50 14.29
N GLU A 161 2.55 -3.38 14.39
CA GLU A 161 3.22 -2.08 14.44
C GLU A 161 2.94 -1.27 13.16
N LEU A 162 3.24 -1.84 11.99
CA LEU A 162 3.03 -1.17 10.71
C LEU A 162 1.56 -0.87 10.45
N CYS A 163 0.67 -1.79 10.83
CA CYS A 163 -0.77 -1.58 10.72
C CYS A 163 -1.26 -0.43 11.59
N ARG A 164 -0.73 -0.27 12.82
CA ARG A 164 -1.08 0.86 13.69
C ARG A 164 -0.68 2.19 13.07
N TYR A 165 0.54 2.30 12.51
CA TYR A 165 0.93 3.52 11.80
C TYR A 165 -0.03 3.85 10.65
N TYR A 166 -0.41 2.84 9.87
CA TYR A 166 -1.38 3.00 8.79
C TYR A 166 -2.74 3.45 9.33
N CYS A 167 -3.30 2.76 10.34
CA CYS A 167 -4.61 3.09 10.90
C CYS A 167 -4.63 4.49 11.51
N ASP A 168 -3.60 4.87 12.27
CA ASP A 168 -3.48 6.22 12.84
C ASP A 168 -3.46 7.28 11.75
N LEU A 169 -2.70 7.07 10.67
CA LEU A 169 -2.71 7.96 9.52
C LEU A 169 -4.13 8.11 8.96
N GLN A 170 -4.82 7.00 8.69
CA GLN A 170 -6.17 7.03 8.12
C GLN A 170 -7.17 7.74 9.03
N ILE A 171 -7.06 7.59 10.35
CA ILE A 171 -7.92 8.31 11.30
C ILE A 171 -7.60 9.81 11.28
N HIS A 172 -6.31 10.19 11.25
CA HIS A 172 -5.90 11.58 11.32
C HIS A 172 -6.12 12.36 10.01
N LYS A 173 -6.00 11.73 8.84
CA LYS A 173 -6.14 12.42 7.54
C LYS A 173 -7.59 12.66 7.09
N HIS A 174 -8.57 11.95 7.65
CA HIS A 174 -9.96 11.99 7.18
C HIS A 174 -10.93 12.77 8.08
N VAL A 175 -10.48 13.31 9.22
CA VAL A 175 -11.30 14.24 10.03
C VAL A 175 -11.57 15.55 9.27
N CYS A 176 -12.33 16.47 9.87
CA CYS A 176 -12.51 17.83 9.34
C CYS A 176 -11.16 18.49 9.00
N VAL A 177 -11.14 19.25 7.90
CA VAL A 177 -9.92 19.76 7.25
C VAL A 177 -9.07 20.57 8.23
N GLU A 178 -9.72 21.35 9.09
CA GLU A 178 -9.11 22.25 10.06
C GLU A 178 -8.35 21.51 11.17
N GLU A 179 -8.68 20.25 11.43
CA GLU A 179 -8.05 19.43 12.47
C GLU A 179 -6.92 18.54 11.94
N ARG A 180 -6.91 18.20 10.64
CA ARG A 180 -6.02 17.18 10.05
C ARG A 180 -4.55 17.43 10.38
N GLU A 181 -4.06 18.63 10.07
CA GLU A 181 -2.65 19.00 10.19
C GLU A 181 -2.15 18.95 11.64
N GLU A 182 -2.88 19.57 12.58
CA GLU A 182 -2.49 19.60 13.99
C GLU A 182 -2.53 18.21 14.63
N ARG A 183 -3.50 17.37 14.23
CA ARG A 183 -3.54 15.96 14.66
C ARG A 183 -2.32 15.18 14.16
N LEU A 184 -1.95 15.34 12.89
CA LEU A 184 -0.79 14.67 12.29
C LEU A 184 0.53 15.14 12.93
N LYS A 185 0.71 16.44 13.16
CA LYS A 185 1.87 16.99 13.89
C LYS A 185 1.98 16.44 15.31
N LYS A 186 0.87 16.41 16.05
CA LYS A 186 0.82 15.88 17.43
C LYS A 186 1.04 14.38 17.48
N TRP A 187 0.59 13.65 16.47
CA TRP A 187 0.88 12.22 16.33
C TRP A 187 2.38 12.00 16.04
N PHE A 188 2.95 12.73 15.09
CA PHE A 188 4.39 12.68 14.77
C PHE A 188 5.28 13.01 15.98
N SER A 189 4.91 13.99 16.81
CA SER A 189 5.72 14.37 17.97
C SER A 189 5.93 13.24 18.99
N ARG A 190 5.09 12.20 18.98
CA ARG A 190 5.24 11.01 19.84
C ARG A 190 6.32 10.06 19.35
N TYR A 191 6.62 10.09 18.05
CA TYR A 191 7.57 9.19 17.39
C TYR A 191 8.86 9.90 16.96
N LYS A 192 8.87 11.23 16.91
CA LYS A 192 9.98 12.05 16.39
C LYS A 192 11.36 11.61 16.88
N ASP A 193 11.51 11.34 18.17
CA ASP A 193 12.81 10.98 18.77
C ASP A 193 13.27 9.55 18.45
N GLN A 194 12.35 8.70 17.96
CA GLN A 194 12.61 7.31 17.57
C GLN A 194 12.81 7.17 16.06
N LEU A 195 12.58 8.25 15.30
CA LEU A 195 12.63 8.27 13.85
C LEU A 195 13.92 8.94 13.34
N PRO A 196 14.40 8.57 12.15
CA PRO A 196 15.38 9.39 11.44
C PRO A 196 14.85 10.82 11.23
N LYS A 197 15.76 11.78 11.04
CA LYS A 197 15.38 13.18 10.76
C LYS A 197 14.47 13.27 9.53
N MET A 198 13.21 13.64 9.78
CA MET A 198 12.16 13.84 8.78
C MET A 198 11.10 14.79 9.34
N GLU A 199 10.26 15.32 8.45
CA GLU A 199 9.12 16.15 8.82
C GLU A 199 7.86 15.31 9.05
N TRP A 200 6.83 15.92 9.67
CA TRP A 200 5.59 15.22 10.03
C TRP A 200 4.85 14.67 8.80
N PHE A 201 4.88 15.37 7.66
CA PHE A 201 4.26 14.94 6.41
C PHE A 201 5.06 13.81 5.74
N GLU A 202 6.38 13.76 5.95
CA GLU A 202 7.22 12.64 5.52
C GLU A 202 6.95 11.38 6.34
N PHE A 203 6.84 11.52 7.67
CA PHE A 203 6.44 10.41 8.54
C PHE A 203 5.03 9.90 8.22
N SER A 204 4.10 10.82 7.92
CA SER A 204 2.75 10.48 7.47
C SER A 204 2.80 9.65 6.19
N ALA A 205 3.60 10.06 5.19
CA ALA A 205 3.83 9.26 3.99
C ALA A 205 4.46 7.89 4.31
N CYS A 206 5.46 7.82 5.19
CA CYS A 206 6.09 6.55 5.61
C CYS A 206 5.10 5.56 6.22
N SER A 207 4.01 6.06 6.81
CA SER A 207 2.99 5.27 7.49
C SER A 207 1.87 4.79 6.59
N GLY A 208 1.74 5.33 5.37
CA GLY A 208 0.60 5.06 4.48
C GLY A 208 0.72 3.83 3.58
N SER A 209 1.81 3.07 3.66
CA SER A 209 2.07 1.93 2.77
C SER A 209 1.85 0.59 3.45
N THR A 210 1.30 -0.36 2.72
CA THR A 210 1.08 -1.75 3.12
C THR A 210 2.22 -2.70 2.71
N LEU A 211 3.25 -2.21 2.00
CA LEU A 211 4.29 -3.05 1.41
C LEU A 211 5.13 -3.83 2.45
N GLY A 212 5.40 -3.24 3.63
CA GLY A 212 6.12 -3.93 4.69
C GLY A 212 5.36 -5.15 5.21
N ILE A 213 4.04 -5.03 5.38
CA ILE A 213 3.13 -6.12 5.77
C ILE A 213 3.16 -7.23 4.73
N PHE A 214 3.02 -6.89 3.44
CA PHE A 214 3.04 -7.88 2.35
C PHE A 214 4.37 -8.63 2.26
N CYS A 215 5.49 -7.92 2.47
CA CYS A 215 6.81 -8.50 2.46
C CYS A 215 6.99 -9.49 3.63
N LEU A 216 6.63 -9.09 4.85
CA LEU A 216 6.71 -9.94 6.05
C LEU A 216 5.90 -11.23 5.88
N VAL A 217 4.64 -11.12 5.44
CA VAL A 217 3.78 -12.28 5.21
C VAL A 217 4.33 -13.19 4.12
N SER A 218 4.80 -12.62 3.00
CA SER A 218 5.35 -13.42 1.90
C SER A 218 6.62 -14.18 2.32
N TYR A 219 7.49 -13.57 3.13
CA TYR A 219 8.69 -14.25 3.63
C TYR A 219 8.38 -15.33 4.66
N ALA A 220 7.42 -15.09 5.56
CA ALA A 220 7.11 -16.01 6.63
C ALA A 220 6.51 -17.34 6.14
N PHE A 221 6.06 -17.42 4.89
CA PHE A 221 5.66 -18.67 4.25
C PHE A 221 6.82 -19.61 3.92
N ARG A 222 8.06 -19.14 3.94
CA ARG A 222 9.21 -19.95 3.53
C ARG A 222 9.71 -20.82 4.69
N ASP A 223 10.04 -22.07 4.41
CA ASP A 223 10.64 -22.98 5.39
C ASP A 223 12.04 -22.54 5.86
N ASP A 224 12.76 -21.78 5.01
CA ASP A 224 14.08 -21.22 5.34
C ASP A 224 13.99 -19.83 6.00
N PHE A 225 12.79 -19.40 6.41
CA PHE A 225 12.60 -18.14 7.13
C PHE A 225 13.31 -18.17 8.47
N LYS A 226 14.02 -17.08 8.78
CA LYS A 226 14.67 -16.87 10.07
C LYS A 226 14.01 -15.70 10.80
N PRO A 227 13.77 -15.79 12.12
CA PRO A 227 13.15 -14.70 12.88
C PRO A 227 13.86 -13.35 12.71
N GLU A 228 15.20 -13.32 12.55
CA GLU A 228 15.93 -12.07 12.30
C GLU A 228 15.51 -11.37 10.99
N TYR A 229 14.96 -12.10 10.01
CA TYR A 229 14.46 -11.47 8.79
C TYR A 229 13.27 -10.56 9.06
N ALA A 230 12.48 -10.81 10.11
CA ALA A 230 11.34 -9.97 10.44
C ALA A 230 11.76 -8.53 10.77
N SER A 231 12.75 -8.36 11.65
CA SER A 231 13.27 -7.03 12.00
C SER A 231 13.95 -6.36 10.81
N MET A 232 14.77 -7.12 10.07
CA MET A 232 15.47 -6.62 8.89
C MET A 232 14.48 -6.11 7.82
N ILE A 233 13.42 -6.87 7.54
CA ILE A 233 12.37 -6.48 6.60
C ILE A 233 11.64 -5.24 7.11
N ARG A 234 11.26 -5.20 8.39
CA ARG A 234 10.60 -4.04 8.99
C ARG A 234 11.46 -2.78 8.83
N GLU A 235 12.74 -2.83 9.18
CA GLU A 235 13.68 -1.70 9.10
C GLU A 235 13.99 -1.27 7.67
N ALA A 236 13.97 -2.21 6.73
CA ALA A 236 14.18 -1.89 5.33
C ALA A 236 12.95 -1.22 4.71
N TYR A 237 11.75 -1.75 4.98
CA TYR A 237 10.53 -1.22 4.40
C TYR A 237 10.10 0.09 5.08
N PHE A 238 10.15 0.14 6.41
CA PHE A 238 9.82 1.33 7.18
C PHE A 238 11.09 1.98 7.75
N PRO A 239 11.34 3.28 7.52
CA PRO A 239 10.39 4.22 6.92
C PRO A 239 10.51 4.37 5.39
N TYR A 240 11.68 4.12 4.80
CA TYR A 240 12.02 4.75 3.51
C TYR A 240 11.39 4.13 2.26
N ILE A 241 11.23 2.80 2.17
CA ILE A 241 10.56 2.20 0.99
C ILE A 241 9.07 2.56 1.03
N GLN A 242 8.45 2.51 2.20
CA GLN A 242 7.07 2.94 2.41
C GLN A 242 6.89 4.43 2.12
N GLY A 243 7.78 5.28 2.62
CA GLY A 243 7.74 6.72 2.35
C GLY A 243 7.95 7.04 0.88
N LEU A 244 8.87 6.37 0.19
CA LEU A 244 9.05 6.53 -1.25
C LEU A 244 7.78 6.15 -2.01
N HIS A 245 7.14 5.03 -1.65
CA HIS A 245 5.90 4.58 -2.26
C HIS A 245 4.80 5.64 -2.15
N ILE A 246 4.54 6.14 -0.95
CA ILE A 246 3.43 7.07 -0.70
C ILE A 246 3.75 8.49 -1.15
N LEU A 247 4.99 8.96 -1.04
CA LEU A 247 5.38 10.24 -1.63
C LEU A 247 5.20 10.23 -3.15
N LEU A 248 5.48 9.12 -3.83
CA LEU A 248 5.20 9.01 -5.27
C LEU A 248 3.71 9.07 -5.58
N ASP A 249 2.87 8.45 -4.76
CA ASP A 249 1.40 8.49 -4.88
C ASP A 249 0.87 9.93 -4.76
N TYR A 250 1.17 10.60 -3.65
CA TYR A 250 0.83 12.01 -3.45
C TYR A 250 1.44 12.93 -4.52
N PHE A 251 2.65 12.63 -5.00
CA PHE A 251 3.29 13.45 -6.03
C PHE A 251 2.54 13.44 -7.35
N ILE A 252 1.96 12.29 -7.74
CA ILE A 252 1.23 12.18 -9.01
C ILE A 252 -0.21 12.71 -8.90
N ASP A 253 -0.77 12.76 -7.69
CA ASP A 253 -2.14 13.22 -7.39
C ASP A 253 -2.30 14.71 -7.08
N GLN A 254 -1.22 15.49 -7.12
CA GLN A 254 -1.26 16.92 -6.76
C GLN A 254 -2.38 17.74 -7.41
N GLU A 255 -2.60 17.63 -8.72
CA GLU A 255 -3.68 18.38 -9.39
C GLU A 255 -5.09 17.88 -9.03
N GLU A 256 -5.24 16.59 -8.74
CA GLU A 256 -6.49 16.00 -8.27
C GLU A 256 -6.80 16.51 -6.87
N ASP A 257 -5.84 16.39 -5.95
CA ASP A 257 -5.99 16.83 -4.56
C ASP A 257 -6.23 18.33 -4.46
N ARG A 258 -5.55 19.14 -5.30
CA ARG A 258 -5.77 20.59 -5.35
C ARG A 258 -7.20 20.94 -5.77
N LYS A 259 -7.80 20.17 -6.68
CA LYS A 259 -9.19 20.37 -7.11
C LYS A 259 -10.20 19.84 -6.08
N GLY A 260 -9.87 18.73 -5.43
CA GLY A 260 -10.67 18.13 -4.37
C GLY A 260 -10.65 18.91 -3.05
N GLY A 261 -9.62 19.75 -2.84
CA GLY A 261 -9.36 20.37 -1.53
C GLY A 261 -8.78 19.37 -0.53
N ASP A 262 -8.16 18.30 -1.03
CA ASP A 262 -7.65 17.20 -0.23
C ASP A 262 -6.23 17.47 0.29
N LEU A 263 -5.90 16.82 1.40
CA LEU A 263 -4.59 16.93 2.03
C LEU A 263 -3.55 16.23 1.13
N ASN A 264 -2.55 16.96 0.63
CA ASN A 264 -1.43 16.38 -0.10
C ASN A 264 -0.09 16.69 0.57
N PHE A 265 0.67 15.65 0.94
CA PHE A 265 1.93 15.80 1.67
C PHE A 265 3.02 16.53 0.87
N CYS A 266 2.96 16.51 -0.47
CA CYS A 266 3.92 17.23 -1.31
C CYS A 266 3.74 18.76 -1.25
N PHE A 267 2.60 19.27 -0.77
CA PHE A 267 2.36 20.71 -0.65
C PHE A 267 3.05 21.36 0.56
N TYR A 268 3.57 20.57 1.48
CA TYR A 268 4.20 21.04 2.71
C TYR A 268 5.72 21.23 2.61
N TYR A 269 6.32 20.93 1.45
CA TYR A 269 7.69 21.31 1.16
C TYR A 269 7.76 22.79 0.77
N ASP A 270 8.82 23.48 1.17
CA ASP A 270 8.98 24.92 0.93
C ASP A 270 9.18 25.24 -0.56
N SER A 271 9.68 24.27 -1.33
CA SER A 271 9.95 24.42 -2.77
C SER A 271 9.98 23.10 -3.53
N GLN A 272 9.87 23.19 -4.86
CA GLN A 272 10.05 22.02 -5.76
C GLN A 272 11.49 21.48 -5.71
N GLU A 273 12.48 22.33 -5.48
CA GLU A 273 13.88 21.96 -5.27
C GLU A 273 14.04 21.12 -4.00
N GLU A 274 13.39 21.52 -2.91
CA GLU A 274 13.39 20.76 -1.67
C GLU A 274 12.71 19.40 -1.87
N LEU A 275 11.50 19.37 -2.45
CA LEU A 275 10.78 18.14 -2.75
C LEU A 275 11.64 17.16 -3.57
N LEU A 276 12.33 17.65 -4.61
CA LEU A 276 13.23 16.83 -5.43
C LEU A 276 14.43 16.29 -4.62
N SER A 277 15.05 17.14 -3.80
CA SER A 277 16.16 16.75 -2.92
C SER A 277 15.74 15.67 -1.93
N ARG A 278 14.54 15.80 -1.36
CA ARG A 278 13.97 14.83 -0.42
C ARG A 278 13.59 13.53 -1.11
N PHE A 279 13.03 13.56 -2.32
CA PHE A 279 12.88 12.35 -3.15
C PHE A 279 14.21 11.63 -3.38
N GLN A 280 15.26 12.37 -3.76
CA GLN A 280 16.59 11.78 -3.95
C GLN A 280 17.08 11.11 -2.67
N TYR A 281 16.90 11.76 -1.52
CA TYR A 281 17.25 11.19 -0.21
C TYR A 281 16.48 9.91 0.10
N PHE A 282 15.16 9.90 -0.09
CA PHE A 282 14.31 8.72 0.13
C PHE A 282 14.70 7.56 -0.78
N ILE A 283 14.99 7.81 -2.06
CA ILE A 283 15.45 6.79 -3.01
C ILE A 283 16.79 6.19 -2.55
N GLN A 284 17.76 7.02 -2.18
CA GLN A 284 19.07 6.56 -1.69
C GLN A 284 18.95 5.74 -0.41
N LYS A 285 18.10 6.17 0.54
CA LYS A 285 17.86 5.46 1.79
C LYS A 285 17.13 4.13 1.56
N ALA A 286 16.07 4.13 0.76
CA ALA A 286 15.35 2.93 0.34
C ALA A 286 16.32 1.90 -0.27
N ASP A 287 17.21 2.32 -1.17
CA ASP A 287 18.21 1.41 -1.75
C ASP A 287 19.20 0.89 -0.74
N SER A 288 19.75 1.77 0.11
CA SER A 288 20.72 1.38 1.13
C SER A 288 20.15 0.35 2.11
N SER A 289 18.87 0.49 2.46
CA SER A 289 18.18 -0.36 3.42
C SER A 289 17.98 -1.80 2.92
N THR A 290 17.92 -2.00 1.60
CA THR A 290 17.72 -3.33 1.00
C THR A 290 19.00 -4.17 0.89
N LYS A 291 20.19 -3.57 1.05
CA LYS A 291 21.48 -4.21 0.75
C LYS A 291 21.75 -5.49 1.56
N HIS A 292 21.26 -5.52 2.79
CA HIS A 292 21.49 -6.63 3.71
C HIS A 292 20.32 -7.62 3.76
N LEU A 293 19.22 -7.33 3.06
CA LEU A 293 18.09 -8.25 3.02
C LEU A 293 18.44 -9.54 2.29
N PRO A 294 17.84 -10.69 2.70
CA PRO A 294 17.74 -11.82 1.80
C PRO A 294 17.12 -11.36 0.47
N HIS A 295 17.59 -11.94 -0.64
CA HIS A 295 17.15 -11.56 -1.98
C HIS A 295 17.26 -10.04 -2.28
N ALA A 296 18.27 -9.34 -1.76
CA ALA A 296 18.46 -7.88 -1.92
C ALA A 296 18.16 -7.33 -3.32
N LYS A 297 18.62 -8.01 -4.39
CA LYS A 297 18.34 -7.61 -5.78
C LYS A 297 16.85 -7.53 -6.11
N PHE A 298 16.03 -8.44 -5.56
CA PHE A 298 14.58 -8.39 -5.73
C PHE A 298 13.98 -7.13 -5.11
N HIS A 299 14.36 -6.82 -3.86
CA HIS A 299 13.89 -5.61 -3.17
C HIS A 299 14.32 -4.32 -3.88
N GLN A 300 15.54 -4.30 -4.43
CA GLN A 300 15.99 -3.19 -5.28
C GLN A 300 15.11 -3.04 -6.53
N LEU A 301 14.71 -4.15 -7.17
CA LEU A 301 13.76 -4.08 -8.28
C LEU A 301 12.41 -3.52 -7.87
N ILE A 302 11.94 -3.77 -6.65
CA ILE A 302 10.71 -3.15 -6.12
C ILE A 302 10.86 -1.62 -6.06
N ASN A 303 11.95 -1.10 -5.50
CA ASN A 303 12.20 0.35 -5.46
C ASN A 303 12.20 0.97 -6.87
N ARG A 304 12.80 0.28 -7.85
CA ARG A 304 12.82 0.70 -9.25
C ARG A 304 11.46 0.59 -9.92
N GLY A 305 10.69 -0.43 -9.57
CA GLY A 305 9.32 -0.64 -10.01
C GLY A 305 8.40 0.49 -9.54
N LEU A 306 8.47 0.88 -8.26
CA LEU A 306 7.73 2.01 -7.71
C LEU A 306 7.97 3.28 -8.53
N LEU A 307 9.24 3.66 -8.72
CA LEU A 307 9.60 4.82 -9.54
C LEU A 307 9.05 4.72 -10.97
N GLY A 308 9.30 3.60 -11.65
CA GLY A 308 8.89 3.44 -13.04
C GLY A 308 7.38 3.47 -13.22
N ILE A 309 6.65 2.70 -12.41
CA ILE A 309 5.21 2.51 -12.56
C ILE A 309 4.46 3.80 -12.19
N TYR A 310 4.71 4.39 -11.02
CA TYR A 310 4.01 5.60 -10.58
C TYR A 310 4.29 6.79 -11.51
N LEU A 311 5.56 7.03 -11.86
CA LEU A 311 5.91 8.16 -12.73
C LEU A 311 5.41 7.99 -14.17
N SER A 312 5.00 6.78 -14.55
CA SER A 312 4.45 6.49 -15.87
C SER A 312 2.97 6.79 -16.04
N GLU A 313 2.26 7.08 -14.94
CA GLU A 313 0.84 7.41 -14.90
C GLU A 313 0.50 8.60 -15.81
N ASP A 314 -0.71 8.59 -16.38
CA ASP A 314 -1.09 9.60 -17.38
C ASP A 314 -1.28 10.99 -16.74
N LYS A 315 -1.73 11.05 -15.47
CA LYS A 315 -1.84 12.28 -14.68
C LYS A 315 -0.53 13.05 -14.53
N VAL A 316 0.62 12.36 -14.59
CA VAL A 316 1.95 12.99 -14.56
C VAL A 316 2.17 13.88 -15.77
N ASN A 317 1.72 13.46 -16.96
CA ASN A 317 1.91 14.22 -18.19
C ASN A 317 0.90 15.36 -18.37
N GLN A 318 -0.14 15.40 -17.55
CA GLN A 318 -1.18 16.44 -17.57
C GLN A 318 -0.77 17.68 -16.74
N GLN A 319 0.29 17.56 -15.94
CA GLN A 319 0.76 18.57 -14.99
C GLN A 319 2.19 18.99 -15.36
N LYS A 320 2.39 20.22 -15.87
CA LYS A 320 3.69 20.66 -16.41
C LYS A 320 4.84 20.55 -15.39
N ASP A 321 4.59 20.99 -14.16
CA ASP A 321 5.61 21.02 -13.10
C ASP A 321 5.93 19.61 -12.60
N VAL A 322 4.91 18.80 -12.33
CA VAL A 322 5.04 17.38 -11.95
C VAL A 322 5.78 16.62 -13.06
N GLN A 323 5.48 16.86 -14.33
CA GLN A 323 6.20 16.25 -15.45
C GLN A 323 7.70 16.62 -15.46
N SER A 324 8.02 17.88 -15.20
CA SER A 324 9.40 18.36 -15.13
C SER A 324 10.17 17.67 -14.00
N LEU A 325 9.59 17.60 -12.80
CA LEU A 325 10.19 16.92 -11.65
C LEU A 325 10.28 15.40 -11.85
N ALA A 326 9.25 14.76 -12.39
CA ALA A 326 9.22 13.33 -12.67
C ALA A 326 10.40 12.89 -13.55
N LYS A 327 10.74 13.68 -14.58
CA LYS A 327 11.90 13.44 -15.45
C LYS A 327 13.24 13.51 -14.70
N LYS A 328 13.33 14.31 -13.62
CA LYS A 328 14.50 14.37 -12.75
C LYS A 328 14.50 13.18 -11.78
N ILE A 329 13.37 12.90 -11.13
CA ILE A 329 13.21 11.81 -10.15
C ILE A 329 13.54 10.45 -10.77
N ILE A 330 12.98 10.12 -11.94
CA ILE A 330 13.20 8.81 -12.58
C ILE A 330 14.67 8.54 -12.91
N ARG A 331 15.50 9.58 -13.12
CA ARG A 331 16.93 9.42 -13.39
C ARG A 331 17.68 8.83 -12.21
N PHE A 332 17.25 9.11 -10.97
CA PHE A 332 17.83 8.49 -9.78
C PHE A 332 17.61 6.97 -9.75
N GLY A 333 16.55 6.49 -10.41
CA GLY A 333 16.27 5.07 -10.56
C GLY A 333 17.03 4.38 -11.72
N GLY A 334 17.75 5.11 -12.56
CA GLY A 334 18.53 4.54 -13.67
C GLY A 334 17.72 3.76 -14.71
N SER A 335 18.42 3.01 -15.56
CA SER A 335 17.83 2.29 -16.72
C SER A 335 16.73 1.30 -16.34
N THR A 336 16.85 0.65 -15.19
CA THR A 336 15.84 -0.28 -14.66
C THR A 336 14.50 0.41 -14.40
N SER A 337 14.50 1.65 -13.88
CA SER A 337 13.24 2.38 -13.66
C SER A 337 12.60 2.82 -14.97
N TYR A 338 13.42 3.19 -15.97
CA TYR A 338 12.92 3.45 -17.33
C TYR A 338 12.29 2.20 -17.95
N PHE A 339 12.88 1.01 -17.75
CA PHE A 339 12.24 -0.22 -18.19
C PHE A 339 10.83 -0.38 -17.60
N PHE A 340 10.68 -0.22 -16.27
CA PHE A 340 9.38 -0.32 -15.62
C PHE A 340 8.42 0.79 -16.06
N TYR A 341 8.92 1.99 -16.34
CA TYR A 341 8.12 3.09 -16.88
C TYR A 341 7.49 2.73 -18.22
N TYR A 342 8.28 2.25 -19.19
CA TYR A 342 7.76 1.84 -20.49
C TYR A 342 6.85 0.62 -20.37
N ASN A 343 7.24 -0.35 -19.53
CA ASN A 343 6.45 -1.56 -19.30
C ASN A 343 5.07 -1.23 -18.71
N GLY A 344 4.99 -0.34 -17.72
CA GLY A 344 3.73 0.12 -17.13
C GLY A 344 2.83 0.82 -18.14
N ARG A 345 3.38 1.69 -19.00
CA ARG A 345 2.60 2.33 -20.09
C ARG A 345 2.03 1.31 -21.08
N MET A 346 2.83 0.31 -21.46
CA MET A 346 2.37 -0.75 -22.35
C MET A 346 1.27 -1.60 -21.71
N TYR A 347 1.43 -1.97 -20.43
CA TYR A 347 0.44 -2.75 -19.70
C TYR A 347 -0.90 -2.04 -19.57
N ARG A 348 -0.90 -0.75 -19.18
CA ARG A 348 -2.14 0.04 -19.09
C ARG A 348 -2.85 0.16 -20.44
N LYS A 349 -2.11 0.43 -21.52
CA LYS A 349 -2.68 0.45 -22.87
C LYS A 349 -3.32 -0.90 -23.21
N PHE A 350 -2.65 -2.01 -22.95
CA PHE A 350 -3.20 -3.34 -23.20
C PHE A 350 -4.48 -3.59 -22.41
N ARG A 351 -4.50 -3.27 -21.10
CA ARG A 351 -5.71 -3.42 -20.27
C ARG A 351 -6.89 -2.59 -20.77
N GLN A 352 -6.67 -1.35 -21.18
CA GLN A 352 -7.72 -0.50 -21.77
C GLN A 352 -8.30 -1.07 -23.07
N HIS A 353 -7.52 -1.85 -23.83
CA HIS A 353 -8.00 -2.52 -25.06
C HIS A 353 -8.74 -3.82 -24.78
N VAL A 354 -8.36 -4.56 -23.73
CA VAL A 354 -9.00 -5.84 -23.35
C VAL A 354 -10.26 -5.67 -22.49
N SER A 355 -10.39 -4.51 -21.81
CA SER A 355 -11.55 -4.19 -20.96
C SER A 355 -12.66 -3.43 -21.71
N LYS A 356 -12.45 -3.13 -23.00
CA LYS A 356 -13.45 -2.69 -23.97
C LYS A 356 -13.91 -3.89 -24.77
#